data_AF-N9ZZ64-F1
#
_entry.id   AF-N9ZZ64-F1
#
_cell.length_a   1.000
_cell.length_b   1.000
_cell.length_c   1.000
_cell.angle_alpha   90.00
_cell.angle_beta   90.00
_cell.angle_gamma   90.00
#
_symmetry.space_group_name_H-M   'P 1'
#
loop_
_entity.id
_entity.type
_entity.pdbx_description
1 polymer ?
#
loop_
_entity_poly.entity_id
_entity_poly.type
_entity_poly.pdbx_seq_one_letter_code
_entity_poly.pdbx_strand_id
1 'polypeptide(L)'
;MHIHKFSDLVTFDAVAIGGTLPATNEYRSFFKNLHPRQLLTSRITVPIYEVTYGYDTCRNNRREGKKYVILRSTHGEEELEIDMLFRDWVEVENRRRPYRKISNVQILEIRPKAYATLSLTT
;
A
#
# COMPACT_ATOMS: atom_id res chain seq x y z
N MET A 1 20.37 -1.76 -3.80
CA MET A 1 19.82 -2.82 -4.67
C MET A 1 20.01 -2.44 -6.13
N HIS A 2 20.64 -3.28 -6.96
CA HIS A 2 20.84 -2.96 -8.39
C HIS A 2 19.50 -2.90 -9.16
N ILE A 3 19.41 -2.06 -10.21
CA ILE A 3 18.18 -1.87 -11.01
C ILE A 3 17.67 -3.18 -11.63
N HIS A 4 18.56 -4.09 -12.04
CA HIS A 4 18.15 -5.41 -12.55
C HIS A 4 17.41 -6.23 -11.49
N LYS A 5 17.94 -6.24 -10.26
CA LYS A 5 17.32 -6.95 -9.12
C LYS A 5 16.00 -6.30 -8.73
N PHE A 6 15.90 -4.97 -8.84
CA PHE A 6 14.64 -4.27 -8.67
C PHE A 6 13.59 -4.75 -9.67
N SER A 7 13.93 -4.81 -10.97
CA SER A 7 13.00 -5.24 -12.04
C SER A 7 12.50 -6.67 -11.88
N ASP A 8 13.25 -7.53 -11.20
CA ASP A 8 12.83 -8.90 -10.88
C ASP A 8 11.85 -8.97 -9.71
N LEU A 9 11.91 -8.01 -8.78
CA LEU A 9 11.10 -7.98 -7.56
C LEU A 9 9.77 -7.24 -7.71
N VAL A 10 9.61 -6.45 -8.75
CA VAL A 10 8.39 -5.66 -8.98
C VAL A 10 7.57 -6.17 -10.15
N THR A 11 6.27 -5.87 -10.10
CA THR A 11 5.35 -5.94 -11.22
C THR A 11 5.23 -4.56 -11.85
N PHE A 12 5.02 -4.54 -13.17
CA PHE A 12 4.75 -3.31 -13.90
C PHE A 12 3.40 -3.40 -14.59
N ASP A 13 2.71 -2.27 -14.60
CA ASP A 13 1.48 -2.03 -15.31
C ASP A 13 1.71 -0.92 -16.36
N ALA A 14 1.04 -1.02 -17.50
CA ALA A 14 1.08 -0.03 -18.56
C ALA A 14 0.46 1.28 -18.08
N VAL A 15 1.05 2.39 -18.51
CA VAL A 15 0.65 3.76 -18.13
C VAL A 15 -0.79 4.13 -18.55
N ALA A 16 -1.44 3.32 -19.39
CA ALA A 16 -2.88 3.41 -19.69
C ALA A 16 -3.72 3.47 -18.39
N ILE A 17 -4.93 4.04 -18.43
CA ILE A 17 -5.91 4.20 -17.31
C ILE A 17 -5.33 3.94 -15.91
N GLY A 18 -4.36 4.76 -15.49
CA GLY A 18 -3.81 4.76 -14.13
C GLY A 18 -2.89 3.60 -13.73
N GLY A 19 -2.38 2.80 -14.68
CA GLY A 19 -1.55 1.64 -14.34
C GLY A 19 -2.37 0.39 -14.01
N THR A 20 -3.44 0.12 -14.77
CA THR A 20 -4.37 -1.00 -14.50
C THR A 20 -4.20 -2.20 -15.43
N LEU A 21 -3.42 -2.06 -16.50
CA LEU A 21 -3.16 -3.13 -17.46
C LEU A 21 -1.77 -3.75 -17.19
N PRO A 22 -1.66 -5.04 -16.85
CA PRO A 22 -0.37 -5.64 -16.53
C PRO A 22 0.55 -5.70 -17.77
N ALA A 23 1.77 -5.19 -17.62
CA ALA A 23 2.78 -5.13 -18.69
C ALA A 23 4.19 -5.50 -18.16
N THR A 24 4.22 -6.38 -17.17
CA THR A 24 5.43 -6.67 -16.37
C THR A 24 6.61 -7.15 -17.22
N ASN A 25 6.38 -8.03 -18.19
CA ASN A 25 7.48 -8.62 -18.98
C ASN A 25 8.15 -7.61 -19.93
N GLU A 26 7.36 -6.71 -20.50
CA GLU A 26 7.84 -5.65 -21.39
C GLU A 26 8.77 -4.69 -20.62
N TYR A 27 8.25 -4.11 -19.53
CA TYR A 27 9.02 -3.17 -18.73
C TYR A 27 10.21 -3.83 -18.02
N ARG A 28 10.09 -5.07 -17.55
CA ARG A 28 11.22 -5.79 -16.94
C ARG A 28 12.37 -5.94 -17.94
N SER A 29 12.07 -6.30 -19.18
CA SER A 29 13.08 -6.44 -20.24
C SER A 29 13.74 -5.10 -20.55
N PHE A 30 12.96 -4.02 -20.61
CA PHE A 30 13.47 -2.66 -20.78
C PHE A 30 14.44 -2.25 -19.66
N PHE A 31 14.03 -2.36 -18.40
CA PHE A 31 14.86 -1.92 -17.26
C PHE A 31 16.09 -2.79 -17.01
N LYS A 32 16.11 -4.05 -17.47
CA LYS A 32 17.30 -4.91 -17.45
C LYS A 32 18.37 -4.50 -18.47
N ASN A 33 17.98 -3.79 -19.52
CA ASN A 33 18.90 -3.27 -20.54
C ASN A 33 19.29 -1.81 -20.29
N LEU A 34 18.69 -1.16 -19.28
CA LEU A 34 18.94 0.23 -18.93
C LEU A 34 20.25 0.35 -18.15
N HIS A 35 21.14 1.24 -18.58
CA HIS A 35 22.38 1.49 -17.85
C HIS A 35 22.06 2.23 -16.53
N PRO A 36 22.56 1.79 -15.36
CA PRO A 36 22.22 2.39 -14.07
C PRO A 36 22.44 3.91 -13.97
N ARG A 37 23.47 4.45 -14.65
CA ARG A 37 23.73 5.91 -14.74
C ARG A 37 22.64 6.71 -15.46
N GLN A 38 21.71 6.07 -16.16
CA GLN A 38 20.56 6.72 -16.78
C GLN A 38 19.46 7.05 -15.76
N LEU A 39 19.54 6.51 -14.53
CA LEU A 39 18.63 6.86 -13.44
C LEU A 39 19.13 8.13 -12.74
N LEU A 40 18.33 9.20 -12.82
CA LEU A 40 18.57 10.44 -12.08
C LEU A 40 18.34 10.28 -10.58
N THR A 41 17.51 9.32 -10.20
CA THR A 41 17.20 9.00 -8.81
C THR A 41 17.14 7.51 -8.66
N SER A 42 17.88 7.01 -7.67
CA SER A 42 18.00 5.59 -7.40
C SER A 42 17.49 5.29 -5.98
N ARG A 43 16.32 5.83 -5.64
CA ARG A 43 15.61 5.53 -4.39
C ARG A 43 14.11 5.51 -4.63
N ILE A 44 13.44 4.61 -3.92
CA ILE A 44 11.98 4.54 -3.87
C ILE A 44 11.58 4.86 -2.45
N THR A 45 10.76 5.89 -2.28
CA THR A 45 10.28 6.32 -0.98
C THR A 45 8.76 6.22 -0.97
N VAL A 46 8.20 5.49 -0.01
CA VAL A 46 6.75 5.30 0.15
C VAL A 46 6.32 5.75 1.56
N PRO A 47 5.19 6.46 1.69
CA PRO A 47 4.66 6.84 2.98
C PRO A 47 3.93 5.66 3.65
N ILE A 48 4.10 5.55 4.96
CA ILE A 48 3.42 4.58 5.82
C ILE A 48 2.54 5.34 6.80
N TYR A 49 1.28 4.95 6.89
CA TYR A 49 0.29 5.51 7.81
C TYR A 49 -0.12 4.48 8.85
N GLU A 50 -0.36 4.95 10.09
CA GLU A 50 -1.04 4.19 11.14
C GLU A 50 -2.52 4.61 11.16
N VAL A 51 -3.42 3.63 11.13
CA VAL A 51 -4.86 3.82 11.22
C VAL A 51 -5.33 3.24 12.53
N THR A 52 -5.73 4.10 13.46
CA THR A 52 -6.37 3.70 14.71
C THR A 52 -7.87 3.66 14.48
N TYR A 53 -8.52 2.54 14.81
CA TYR A 53 -9.95 2.36 14.60
C TYR A 53 -10.62 1.74 15.82
N GLY A 54 -11.85 2.16 16.09
CA GLY A 54 -12.73 1.58 17.10
C GLY A 54 -13.74 0.64 16.45
N TYR A 55 -14.09 -0.45 17.13
CA TYR A 55 -15.10 -1.39 16.67
C TYR A 55 -15.79 -2.10 17.83
N ASP A 56 -16.97 -2.64 17.57
CA ASP A 56 -17.69 -3.50 18.49
C ASP A 56 -17.46 -4.96 18.10
N THR A 57 -17.13 -5.77 19.09
CA THR A 57 -17.04 -7.23 18.92
C THR A 57 -18.43 -7.85 18.81
N CYS A 58 -18.53 -9.06 18.25
CA CYS A 58 -19.76 -9.86 18.27
C CYS A 58 -20.36 -10.13 19.67
N ARG A 59 -19.62 -9.82 20.75
CA ARG A 59 -20.07 -9.89 22.15
C ARG A 59 -20.39 -8.51 22.74
N ASN A 60 -20.60 -7.49 21.90
CA ASN A 60 -20.90 -6.11 22.28
C ASN A 60 -19.86 -5.42 23.18
N ASN A 61 -18.60 -5.84 23.12
CA ASN A 61 -17.51 -5.09 23.74
C ASN A 61 -16.92 -4.11 22.74
N ARG A 62 -16.82 -2.83 23.12
CA ARG A 62 -16.07 -1.80 22.38
C ARG A 62 -14.57 -2.08 22.51
N ARG A 63 -13.86 -2.05 21.39
CA ARG A 63 -12.42 -2.28 21.30
C ARG A 63 -11.81 -1.29 20.32
N GLU A 64 -10.51 -1.09 20.47
CA GLU A 64 -9.70 -0.35 19.51
C GLU A 64 -8.65 -1.27 18.90
N GLY A 65 -8.29 -0.98 17.67
CA GLY A 65 -7.27 -1.68 16.92
C GLY A 65 -6.42 -0.72 16.10
N LYS A 66 -5.31 -1.23 15.58
CA LYS A 66 -4.40 -0.50 14.70
C LYS A 66 -4.17 -1.28 13.41
N LYS A 67 -4.07 -0.55 12.31
CA LYS A 67 -3.62 -1.04 11.00
C LYS A 67 -2.54 -0.12 10.45
N TYR A 68 -1.77 -0.65 9.52
CA TYR A 68 -0.74 0.11 8.82
C TYR A 68 -1.02 0.02 7.33
N VAL A 69 -0.93 1.17 6.65
CA VAL A 69 -1.16 1.31 5.22
C VAL A 69 0.09 1.88 4.58
N ILE A 70 0.53 1.28 3.47
CA ILE A 70 1.60 1.80 2.62
C ILE A 70 0.91 2.36 1.38
N LEU A 71 0.93 3.68 1.20
CA LEU A 71 0.34 4.32 0.03
C LEU A 71 1.38 4.49 -1.07
N ARG A 72 0.91 4.65 -2.31
CA ARG A 72 1.78 4.89 -3.47
C ARG A 72 2.52 6.22 -3.33
N SER A 73 1.85 7.23 -2.78
CA SER A 73 2.35 8.60 -2.72
C SER A 73 1.47 9.47 -1.83
N THR A 74 2.00 10.63 -1.44
CA THR A 74 1.27 11.67 -0.71
C THR A 74 0.72 12.66 -1.74
N HIS A 75 -0.60 12.66 -1.96
CA HIS A 75 -1.31 13.43 -2.98
C HIS A 75 -2.49 14.26 -2.44
N GLY A 76 -2.63 14.38 -1.11
CA GLY A 76 -3.70 15.15 -0.46
C GLY A 76 -5.05 14.42 -0.38
N GLU A 77 -5.14 13.19 -0.90
CA GLU A 77 -6.33 12.33 -0.84
C GLU A 77 -6.10 11.09 0.04
N GLU A 78 -5.11 11.13 0.94
CA GLU A 78 -4.68 9.96 1.70
C GLU A 78 -5.79 9.45 2.62
N GLU A 79 -6.56 10.35 3.24
CA GLU A 79 -7.69 9.97 4.10
C GLU A 79 -8.76 9.19 3.32
N LEU A 80 -9.06 9.62 2.09
CA LEU A 80 -10.05 8.97 1.23
C LEU A 80 -9.56 7.59 0.78
N GLU A 81 -8.31 7.49 0.31
CA GLU A 81 -7.72 6.23 -0.11
C GLU A 81 -7.64 5.23 1.06
N ILE A 82 -7.22 5.69 2.24
CA ILE A 82 -7.16 4.87 3.45
C ILE A 82 -8.55 4.41 3.88
N ASP A 83 -9.56 5.28 3.84
CA ASP A 83 -10.93 4.91 4.20
C ASP A 83 -11.49 3.83 3.26
N MET A 84 -11.26 3.95 1.94
CA MET A 84 -11.64 2.93 0.95
C MET A 84 -10.97 1.58 1.23
N LEU A 85 -9.64 1.57 1.38
CA LEU A 85 -8.87 0.35 1.71
C LEU A 85 -9.32 -0.28 3.04
N PHE A 86 -9.65 0.57 4.02
CA PHE A 86 -10.07 0.12 5.33
C PHE A 86 -11.45 -0.53 5.29
N ARG A 87 -12.42 0.04 4.56
CA ARG A 87 -13.75 -0.54 4.36
C ARG A 87 -13.68 -1.91 3.68
N ASP A 88 -12.91 -2.01 2.60
CA ASP A 88 -12.68 -3.27 1.90
C ASP A 88 -12.08 -4.33 2.84
N TRP A 89 -11.11 -3.94 3.67
CA TRP A 89 -10.54 -4.83 4.67
C TRP A 89 -11.59 -5.31 5.70
N VAL A 90 -12.45 -4.42 6.22
CA VAL A 90 -13.50 -4.79 7.19
C VAL A 90 -14.44 -5.83 6.58
N GLU A 91 -14.86 -5.65 5.34
CA GLU A 91 -15.73 -6.59 4.64
C GLU A 91 -15.06 -7.97 4.48
N VAL A 92 -13.81 -7.98 4.03
CA VAL A 92 -13.03 -9.22 3.85
C VAL A 92 -12.80 -9.92 5.19
N GLU A 93 -12.47 -9.18 6.25
CA GLU A 93 -12.21 -9.75 7.58
C GLU A 93 -13.48 -10.39 8.16
N ASN A 94 -14.63 -9.71 8.04
CA ASN A 94 -15.92 -10.21 8.50
C ASN A 94 -16.36 -11.45 7.70
N ARG A 95 -16.13 -11.46 6.38
CA ARG A 95 -16.39 -12.64 5.53
C ARG A 95 -15.50 -13.82 5.91
N ARG A 96 -14.21 -13.56 6.18
CA ARG A 96 -13.23 -14.57 6.58
C ARG A 96 -13.49 -15.14 7.97
N ARG A 97 -14.03 -14.34 8.90
CA ARG A 97 -14.20 -14.70 10.31
C ARG A 97 -15.61 -14.35 10.83
N PRO A 98 -16.66 -15.03 10.35
CA PRO A 98 -18.05 -14.66 10.67
C PRO A 98 -18.37 -14.71 12.17
N TYR A 99 -17.81 -15.67 12.90
CA TYR A 99 -18.02 -15.82 14.35
C TYR A 99 -17.24 -14.81 15.21
N ARG A 100 -16.32 -14.05 14.61
CA ARG A 100 -15.56 -12.96 15.26
C ARG A 100 -15.75 -11.64 14.53
N LYS A 101 -16.90 -11.48 13.86
CA LYS A 101 -17.21 -10.27 13.12
C LYS A 101 -17.13 -9.03 14.00
N ILE A 102 -16.75 -7.93 13.38
CA ILE A 102 -16.70 -6.60 13.96
C ILE A 102 -17.78 -5.73 13.34
N SER A 103 -18.37 -4.84 14.13
CA SER A 103 -19.41 -3.89 13.71
C SER A 103 -19.12 -2.50 14.26
N ASN A 104 -19.89 -1.48 13.81
CA ASN A 104 -19.72 -0.08 14.24
C ASN A 104 -18.27 0.39 14.15
N VAL A 105 -17.62 0.01 13.05
CA VAL A 105 -16.22 0.29 12.82
C VAL A 105 -16.08 1.75 12.42
N GLN A 106 -15.18 2.47 13.09
CA GLN A 106 -14.91 3.88 12.83
C GLN A 106 -13.40 4.11 12.89
N ILE A 107 -12.87 4.81 11.91
CA ILE A 107 -11.51 5.34 11.98
C ILE A 107 -11.52 6.48 13.00
N LEU A 108 -10.63 6.38 13.98
CA LEU A 108 -10.48 7.37 15.06
C LEU A 108 -9.35 8.35 14.75
N GLU A 109 -8.26 7.85 14.16
CA GLU A 109 -7.09 8.65 13.82
C GLU A 109 -6.35 8.03 12.63
N ILE A 110 -5.91 8.88 11.71
CA ILE A 110 -4.94 8.54 10.66
C ILE A 110 -3.70 9.36 10.92
N ARG A 111 -2.56 8.70 11.09
CA ARG A 111 -1.29 9.35 11.42
C ARG A 111 -0.17 8.93 10.47
N PRO A 112 0.56 9.89 9.85
CA PRO A 112 1.82 9.57 9.17
C PRO A 112 2.80 8.93 10.15
N LYS A 113 3.27 7.73 9.83
CA LYS A 113 4.14 6.94 10.71
C LYS A 113 5.60 7.02 10.29
N ALA A 114 5.88 6.87 9.00
CA ALA A 114 7.23 6.89 8.45
C ALA A 114 7.22 7.09 6.93
N TYR A 115 8.37 7.48 6.39
CA TYR A 115 8.69 7.33 4.97
C TYR A 115 9.69 6.18 4.82
N ALA A 116 9.24 5.03 4.30
CA ALA A 116 10.14 3.91 4.03
C ALA A 116 10.88 4.17 2.73
N THR A 117 12.21 4.08 2.77
CA THR A 117 13.07 4.32 1.60
C THR A 117 13.89 3.09 1.27
N LEU A 118 13.80 2.66 0.00
CA LEU A 118 14.61 1.60 -0.57
C LEU A 118 15.62 2.21 -1.55
N SER A 119 16.90 2.14 -1.22
CA SER A 119 17.98 2.64 -2.07
C SER A 119 18.39 1.63 -3.13
N LEU A 120 18.29 2.04 -4.39
CA LEU A 120 18.80 1.34 -5.54
C LEU A 120 20.28 1.71 -5.74
N THR A 121 21.21 1.07 -5.03
CA THR A 121 22.64 1.23 -5.30
C THR A 121 22.95 0.90 -6.76
N THR A 122 23.64 1.84 -7.41
CA THR A 122 24.26 1.73 -8.73
C THR A 122 25.37 0.69 -8.72
#